data_AF-A0A934CKX7-F1
#
_entry.id   AF-A0A934CKX7-F1
#
_cell.length_a   1.000
_cell.length_b   1.000
_cell.length_c   1.000
_cell.angle_alpha   90.00
_cell.angle_beta   90.00
_cell.angle_gamma   90.00
#
_symmetry.space_group_name_H-M   'P 1'
#
loop_
_entity.id
_entity.type
_entity.pdbx_description
1 polymer ?
#
loop_
_entity_poly.entity_id
_entity_poly.type
_entity_poly.pdbx_seq_one_letter_code
_entity_poly.pdbx_strand_id
1 'polypeptide(L)'
;MKNDKENFKNEFKVRIYKFILRLVKVVDSLPKETSSEIFAKQILRSGTSIGANHVEAQAASSKKDFINFFHYALKSANETKFWLAILRDSGKIKETEAETLLKEATEIANILGASLLTMKDKR
;
A
#
# COMPACT_ATOMS: atom_id res chain seq x y z
N MET A 1 -9.61 -23.62 9.70
CA MET A 1 -10.25 -22.33 10.08
C MET A 1 -9.35 -21.37 10.87
N LYS A 2 -8.74 -21.73 12.01
CA LYS A 2 -7.78 -20.83 12.72
C LYS A 2 -6.46 -20.66 11.94
N ASN A 3 -5.88 -21.76 11.45
CA ASN A 3 -4.66 -21.72 10.60
C ASN A 3 -4.84 -20.88 9.33
N ASP A 4 -5.99 -20.95 8.66
CA ASP A 4 -6.19 -20.25 7.38
C ASP A 4 -6.21 -18.72 7.53
N LYS A 5 -6.78 -18.21 8.63
CA LYS A 5 -6.78 -16.77 8.93
C LYS A 5 -5.40 -16.25 9.32
N GLU A 6 -4.63 -17.06 10.04
CA GLU A 6 -3.29 -16.70 10.46
C GLU A 6 -2.31 -16.74 9.28
N ASN A 7 -2.44 -17.74 8.42
CA ASN A 7 -1.73 -17.82 7.15
C ASN A 7 -2.02 -16.60 6.26
N PHE A 8 -3.29 -16.24 6.07
CA PHE A 8 -3.66 -15.06 5.29
C PHE A 8 -3.05 -13.77 5.83
N LYS A 9 -3.04 -13.56 7.15
CA LYS A 9 -2.41 -12.38 7.77
C LYS A 9 -0.91 -12.32 7.46
N ASN A 10 -0.22 -13.45 7.58
CA ASN A 10 1.21 -13.52 7.28
C ASN A 10 1.49 -13.29 5.80
N GLU A 11 0.69 -13.88 4.91
CA GLU A 11 0.77 -13.65 3.46
C GLU A 11 0.56 -12.18 3.11
N PHE A 12 -0.44 -11.53 3.72
CA PHE A 12 -0.72 -10.12 3.47
C PHE A 12 0.41 -9.20 3.94
N LYS A 13 1.01 -9.48 5.10
CA LYS A 13 2.21 -8.77 5.57
C LYS A 13 3.37 -8.91 4.58
N VAL A 14 3.65 -10.14 4.13
CA VAL A 14 4.71 -10.41 3.15
C VAL A 14 4.42 -9.72 1.82
N ARG A 15 3.15 -9.69 1.40
CA ARG A 15 2.69 -9.02 0.19
C ARG A 15 2.97 -7.51 0.23
N ILE A 16 2.57 -6.82 1.30
CA ILE A 16 2.87 -5.39 1.49
C ILE A 16 4.38 -5.14 1.48
N TYR A 17 5.15 -5.97 2.19
CA TYR A 17 6.60 -5.81 2.24
C TYR A 17 7.25 -5.93 0.86
N LYS A 18 6.88 -6.96 0.07
CA LYS A 18 7.36 -7.13 -1.30
C LYS A 18 6.93 -5.98 -2.21
N PHE A 19 5.73 -5.45 -2.05
CA PHE A 19 5.24 -4.28 -2.78
C PHE A 19 6.11 -3.05 -2.50
N ILE A 20 6.41 -2.76 -1.23
CA ILE A 20 7.28 -1.63 -0.85
C ILE A 20 8.68 -1.77 -1.45
N LEU A 21 9.27 -2.96 -1.42
CA LEU A 21 10.59 -3.19 -2.04
C LEU A 21 10.58 -2.96 -3.56
N ARG A 22 9.46 -3.27 -4.24
CA ARG A 22 9.30 -2.95 -5.67
C ARG A 22 9.17 -1.45 -5.90
N LEU A 23 8.41 -0.74 -5.06
CA LEU A 23 8.33 0.72 -5.13
C LEU A 23 9.71 1.38 -5.01
N VAL A 24 10.54 0.92 -4.07
CA VAL A 24 11.92 1.43 -3.91
C VAL A 24 12.70 1.26 -5.21
N LYS A 25 12.68 0.06 -5.81
CA LYS A 25 13.38 -0.19 -7.09
C LYS A 25 12.91 0.69 -8.24
N VAL A 26 11.60 0.96 -8.32
CA VAL A 26 11.03 1.83 -9.36
C VAL A 26 11.40 3.28 -9.12
N VAL A 27 11.35 3.73 -7.87
CA VAL A 27 11.74 5.09 -7.52
C VAL A 27 13.23 5.34 -7.80
N ASP A 28 14.08 4.37 -7.49
CA ASP A 28 15.52 4.44 -7.74
C ASP A 28 15.88 4.43 -9.24
N SER A 29 14.97 3.96 -10.11
CA SER A 29 15.18 3.92 -11.56
C SER A 29 14.64 5.15 -12.31
N LEU A 30 13.98 6.07 -11.60
CA LEU A 30 13.39 7.26 -12.22
C LEU A 30 14.44 8.18 -12.86
N PRO A 31 14.09 8.92 -13.93
CA PRO A 31 15.00 9.88 -14.53
C PRO A 31 15.32 10.99 -13.54
N LYS A 32 16.56 11.51 -13.61
CA LYS A 32 17.08 12.58 -12.73
C LYS A 32 16.49 13.94 -13.10
N GLU A 33 15.23 14.11 -12.78
CA GLU A 33 14.46 15.33 -12.97
C GLU A 33 13.80 15.74 -11.66
N THR A 34 13.60 17.05 -11.45
CA THR A 34 12.96 17.58 -10.24
C THR A 34 11.55 16.99 -10.01
N SER A 35 10.77 16.79 -11.08
CA SER A 35 9.44 16.18 -10.99
C SER A 35 9.52 14.73 -10.49
N SER A 36 10.43 13.94 -11.05
CA SER A 36 10.70 12.57 -10.61
C SER A 36 11.13 12.49 -9.15
N GLU A 37 12.00 13.39 -8.69
CA GLU A 37 12.44 13.42 -7.28
C GLU A 37 11.29 13.74 -6.31
N ILE A 38 10.37 14.62 -6.72
CA ILE A 38 9.19 14.95 -5.92
C ILE A 38 8.24 13.75 -5.87
N PHE A 39 7.94 13.13 -7.02
CA PHE A 39 7.06 11.97 -7.10
C PHE A 39 7.63 10.77 -6.36
N ALA A 40 8.94 10.54 -6.47
CA ALA A 40 9.70 9.57 -5.69
C ALA A 40 9.42 9.70 -4.19
N LYS A 41 9.58 10.91 -3.64
CA LYS A 41 9.34 11.18 -2.21
C LYS A 41 7.88 10.90 -1.82
N GLN A 42 6.92 11.31 -2.66
CA GLN A 42 5.51 11.07 -2.38
C GLN A 42 5.14 9.58 -2.41
N ILE A 43 5.68 8.83 -3.38
CA ILE A 43 5.47 7.38 -3.50
C ILE A 43 6.10 6.64 -2.34
N LEU A 44 7.35 6.95 -1.99
CA LEU A 44 8.03 6.29 -0.87
C LEU A 44 7.30 6.59 0.44
N ARG A 45 6.90 7.84 0.69
CA ARG A 45 6.15 8.21 1.89
C ARG A 45 4.82 7.48 1.98
N SER A 46 4.00 7.56 0.93
CA SER A 46 2.68 6.92 0.93
C SER A 46 2.78 5.39 0.93
N GLY A 47 3.63 4.80 0.10
CA GLY A 47 3.78 3.35 -0.04
C GLY A 47 4.31 2.67 1.22
N THR A 48 5.33 3.26 1.86
CA THR A 48 5.85 2.74 3.13
C THR A 48 4.84 2.91 4.27
N SER A 49 4.04 3.99 4.25
CA SER A 49 2.99 4.23 5.24
C SER A 49 1.91 3.14 5.25
N ILE A 50 1.69 2.44 4.14
CA ILE A 50 0.79 1.27 4.11
C ILE A 50 1.29 0.19 5.07
N GLY A 51 2.58 -0.17 4.96
CA GLY A 51 3.22 -1.18 5.81
C GLY A 51 3.35 -0.73 7.25
N ALA A 52 3.76 0.52 7.48
CA ALA A 52 3.88 1.09 8.82
C ALA A 52 2.54 1.05 9.56
N ASN A 53 1.46 1.56 8.95
CA ASN A 53 0.13 1.51 9.57
C ASN A 53 -0.38 0.07 9.75
N HIS A 54 -0.05 -0.86 8.85
CA HIS A 54 -0.40 -2.27 9.06
C HIS A 54 0.31 -2.87 10.29
N VAL A 55 1.58 -2.53 10.52
CA VAL A 55 2.34 -2.95 11.71
C VAL A 55 1.75 -2.34 12.98
N GLU A 56 1.47 -1.03 12.97
CA GLU A 56 0.82 -0.35 14.10
C GLU A 56 -0.55 -0.95 14.42
N ALA A 57 -1.33 -1.33 13.41
CA ALA A 57 -2.58 -2.02 13.63
C ALA A 57 -2.40 -3.34 14.39
N GLN A 58 -1.33 -4.11 14.13
CA GLN A 58 -1.08 -5.35 14.88
C GLN A 58 -0.70 -5.09 16.35
N ALA A 59 -0.14 -3.92 16.64
CA ALA A 59 0.20 -3.48 17.99
C ALA A 59 -0.93 -2.68 18.68
N ALA A 60 -2.08 -2.50 18.02
CA ALA A 60 -3.14 -1.63 18.49
C ALA A 60 -3.73 -2.06 19.84
N SER A 61 -3.93 -1.07 20.72
CA SER A 61 -4.43 -1.28 22.09
C SER A 61 -5.94 -1.54 22.17
N SER A 62 -6.69 -1.27 21.09
CA SER A 62 -8.14 -1.46 21.04
C SER A 62 -8.63 -1.76 19.63
N LYS A 63 -9.85 -2.31 19.52
CA LYS A 63 -10.52 -2.51 18.22
C LYS A 63 -10.69 -1.21 17.44
N LYS A 64 -10.98 -0.10 18.12
CA LYS A 64 -11.13 1.23 17.49
C LYS A 64 -9.80 1.69 16.90
N ASP A 65 -8.72 1.52 17.64
CA ASP A 65 -7.37 1.90 17.25
C ASP A 65 -6.89 1.05 16.05
N PHE A 66 -7.13 -0.26 16.10
CA PHE A 66 -6.90 -1.18 14.98
C PHE A 66 -7.60 -0.70 13.70
N ILE A 67 -8.88 -0.34 13.79
CA ILE A 67 -9.68 0.15 12.66
C ILE A 67 -9.12 1.47 12.11
N ASN A 68 -8.67 2.38 12.99
CA ASN A 68 -8.08 3.65 12.58
C ASN A 68 -6.79 3.44 11.77
N PHE A 69 -5.89 2.56 12.23
CA PHE A 69 -4.68 2.22 11.49
C PHE A 69 -4.98 1.56 10.13
N PHE A 70 -5.99 0.69 10.05
CA PHE A 70 -6.44 0.14 8.76
C PHE A 70 -7.00 1.24 7.83
N HIS A 71 -7.70 2.23 8.37
CA HIS A 71 -8.14 3.39 7.60
C HIS A 71 -6.97 4.22 7.09
N TYR A 72 -5.93 4.43 7.90
CA TYR A 72 -4.72 5.15 7.47
C TYR A 72 -3.97 4.37 6.38
N ALA A 73 -3.79 3.05 6.55
CA ALA A 73 -3.19 2.20 5.53
C ALA A 73 -3.97 2.26 4.19
N LEU A 74 -5.31 2.25 4.24
CA LEU A 74 -6.15 2.36 3.04
C LEU A 74 -6.01 3.72 2.35
N LYS A 75 -5.97 4.81 3.13
CA LYS A 75 -5.72 6.15 2.58
C LYS A 75 -4.36 6.23 1.90
N SER A 76 -3.31 5.71 2.55
CA SER A 76 -1.97 5.62 1.98
C SER A 76 -1.93 4.79 0.69
N ALA A 77 -2.65 3.65 0.63
CA ALA A 77 -2.74 2.84 -0.57
C ALA A 77 -3.37 3.59 -1.75
N ASN A 78 -4.44 4.36 -1.49
CA ASN A 78 -5.07 5.19 -2.51
C ASN A 78 -4.18 6.36 -2.96
N GLU A 79 -3.44 6.98 -2.05
CA GLU A 79 -2.46 8.01 -2.38
C GLU A 79 -1.32 7.43 -3.24
N THR A 80 -0.80 6.26 -2.89
CA THR A 80 0.23 5.57 -3.71
C THR A 80 -0.29 5.25 -5.11
N LYS A 81 -1.54 4.78 -5.25
CA LYS A 81 -2.17 4.56 -6.57
C LYS A 81 -2.20 5.84 -7.40
N PHE A 82 -2.58 6.97 -6.81
CA PHE A 82 -2.60 8.24 -7.50
C PHE A 82 -1.22 8.59 -8.06
N TRP A 83 -0.17 8.50 -7.25
CA TRP A 83 1.18 8.82 -7.71
C TRP A 83 1.73 7.85 -8.75
N LEU A 84 1.40 6.55 -8.65
CA LEU A 84 1.75 5.57 -9.67
C LEU A 84 1.07 5.85 -11.01
N ALA A 85 -0.19 6.30 -11.00
CA ALA A 85 -0.89 6.73 -12.21
C ALA A 85 -0.21 7.96 -12.83
N ILE A 86 0.20 8.93 -12.01
CA ILE A 86 0.96 10.09 -12.49
C ILE A 86 2.28 9.66 -13.13
N LEU A 87 3.05 8.75 -12.53
CA LEU A 87 4.30 8.25 -13.14
C LEU A 87 4.07 7.56 -14.49
N ARG A 88 2.99 6.79 -14.61
CA ARG A 88 2.59 6.15 -15.88
C ARG A 88 2.26 7.19 -16.93
N ASP A 89 1.33 8.09 -16.61
CA ASP A 89 0.74 9.03 -17.58
C ASP A 89 1.73 10.14 -17.97
N SER A 90 2.75 10.39 -17.14
CA SER A 90 3.88 11.27 -17.45
C SER A 90 5.05 10.57 -18.15
N GLY A 91 4.93 9.27 -18.46
CA GLY A 91 5.95 8.49 -19.17
C GLY A 91 7.26 8.32 -18.40
N LYS A 92 7.23 8.44 -17.07
CA LYS A 92 8.44 8.36 -16.22
C LYS A 92 8.90 6.92 -15.97
N ILE A 93 8.01 5.96 -16.12
CA ILE A 93 8.28 4.53 -16.00
C ILE A 93 7.59 3.77 -17.13
N LYS A 94 7.99 2.53 -17.37
CA LYS A 94 7.34 1.67 -18.37
C LYS A 94 5.90 1.42 -17.98
N GLU A 95 4.99 1.49 -18.94
CA GLU A 95 3.55 1.28 -18.71
C GLU A 95 3.26 -0.06 -18.04
N THR A 96 3.89 -1.15 -18.51
CA THR A 96 3.74 -2.49 -17.95
C THR A 96 4.20 -2.59 -16.49
N GLU A 97 5.24 -1.84 -16.11
CA GLU A 97 5.73 -1.77 -14.73
C GLU A 97 4.76 -0.99 -13.85
N ALA A 98 4.25 0.15 -14.35
CA ALA A 98 3.25 0.94 -13.67
C ALA A 98 1.96 0.16 -13.43
N GLU A 99 1.46 -0.56 -14.44
CA GLU A 99 0.26 -1.39 -14.37
C GLU A 99 0.42 -2.50 -13.33
N THR A 100 1.59 -3.15 -13.30
CA THR A 100 1.90 -4.18 -12.31
C THR A 100 1.82 -3.63 -10.89
N LEU A 101 2.39 -2.45 -10.65
CA LEU A 101 2.36 -1.79 -9.34
C LEU A 101 0.96 -1.28 -8.98
N LEU A 102 0.24 -0.68 -9.93
CA LEU A 102 -1.13 -0.20 -9.75
C LEU A 102 -2.09 -1.33 -9.41
N LYS A 103 -1.96 -2.47 -10.10
CA LYS A 103 -2.74 -3.68 -9.81
C LYS A 103 -2.48 -4.17 -8.38
N GLU A 104 -1.22 -4.22 -7.98
CA GLU A 104 -0.83 -4.65 -6.63
C GLU A 104 -1.34 -3.68 -5.55
N ALA A 105 -1.16 -2.37 -5.75
CA ALA A 105 -1.65 -1.34 -4.84
C ALA A 105 -3.20 -1.37 -4.72
N THR A 106 -3.88 -1.65 -5.83
CA THR A 106 -5.34 -1.81 -5.87
C THR A 106 -5.79 -3.03 -5.07
N GLU A 107 -5.10 -4.16 -5.22
CA GLU A 107 -5.44 -5.36 -4.48
C GLU A 107 -5.19 -5.20 -2.97
N ILE A 108 -4.10 -4.53 -2.58
CA ILE A 108 -3.85 -4.15 -1.19
C ILE A 108 -4.97 -3.26 -0.66
N ALA A 109 -5.40 -2.24 -1.43
CA ALA A 109 -6.51 -1.38 -1.04
C ALA A 109 -7.85 -2.14 -0.90
N ASN A 110 -8.12 -3.09 -1.81
CA ASN A 110 -9.32 -3.92 -1.76
C ASN A 110 -9.33 -4.79 -0.50
N ILE A 111 -8.22 -5.43 -0.15
CA ILE A 111 -8.09 -6.25 1.06
C ILE A 111 -8.29 -5.39 2.33
N LEU A 112 -7.69 -4.20 2.39
CA LEU A 112 -7.86 -3.27 3.50
C LEU A 112 -9.32 -2.81 3.62
N GLY A 113 -9.96 -2.45 2.49
CA GLY A 113 -11.35 -2.03 2.43
C GLY A 113 -12.32 -3.13 2.87
N ALA A 114 -12.16 -4.35 2.34
CA ALA A 114 -12.97 -5.51 2.72
C ALA A 114 -12.81 -5.85 4.22
N SER A 115 -11.58 -5.74 4.75
CA SER A 115 -11.30 -5.92 6.18
C SER A 115 -12.06 -4.91 7.03
N LEU A 116 -12.05 -3.63 6.63
CA LEU A 116 -12.77 -2.56 7.32
C LEU A 116 -14.30 -2.75 7.30
N LEU A 117 -14.87 -3.17 6.17
CA LEU A 117 -16.31 -3.49 6.07
C LEU A 117 -16.69 -4.61 7.02
N THR A 118 -15.92 -5.71 7.01
CA THR A 118 -16.13 -6.86 7.89
C THR A 118 -16.07 -6.48 9.38
N MET A 119 -15.26 -5.47 9.75
CA MET A 119 -15.17 -4.99 11.13
C MET A 119 -16.35 -4.12 11.56
N LYS A 120 -16.99 -3.42 10.60
CA LYS A 120 -18.17 -2.58 10.83
C LYS A 120 -19.44 -3.41 10.98
N ASP A 121 -19.60 -4.47 10.19
CA ASP A 121 -20.79 -5.34 10.22
C ASP A 121 -20.89 -6.20 11.48
N LYS A 122 -19.81 -6.33 12.26
CA LYS A 122 -19.79 -6.99 13.58
C LYS A 122 -20.13 -6.04 14.74
N ARG A 123 -21.05 -5.11 14.53
CA ARG A 123 -21.60 -4.24 15.58
C ARG A 123 -22.94 -4.76 16.05
#